data_AF-A0A1G4BAJ7-F1
#
_entry.id   AF-A0A1G4BAJ7-F1
#
_cell.length_a   1.000
_cell.length_b   1.000
_cell.length_c   1.000
_cell.angle_alpha   90.00
_cell.angle_beta   90.00
_cell.angle_gamma   90.00
#
_symmetry.space_group_name_H-M   'P 1'
#
loop_
_entity.id
_entity.type
_entity.pdbx_description
1 polymer ?
#
loop_
_entity_poly.entity_id
_entity_poly.type
_entity_poly.pdbx_seq_one_letter_code
_entity_poly.pdbx_strand_id
1 'polypeptide(L)'
;MSTAVMPLDTGNIKVASAGLFAPTLRHHKGTFCIICTNTRHGRDIRASDNFYITTTDKWPVEWSNPISFPLNVIDPSLYLDDDGRIYVPGSWRIDRLKQPSCTRQQFEIDITTGKPLSDTREI
;
A
#
# COMPACT_ATOMS: atom_id res chain seq x y z
N MET A 1 12.70 -15.62 0.92
CA MET A 1 12.76 -14.49 -0.03
C MET A 1 13.67 -14.91 -1.17
N SER A 2 13.19 -14.90 -2.41
CA SER A 2 14.03 -15.12 -3.59
C SER A 2 13.99 -13.87 -4.47
N THR A 3 15.02 -13.58 -5.23
CA THR A 3 15.04 -12.40 -6.10
C THR A 3 14.54 -12.81 -7.49
N ALA A 4 13.51 -12.14 -8.00
CA ALA A 4 13.03 -12.35 -9.37
C ALA A 4 13.77 -11.41 -10.34
N VAL A 5 14.17 -11.95 -11.48
CA VAL A 5 14.82 -11.21 -12.57
C VAL A 5 13.87 -11.25 -13.76
N MET A 6 13.42 -10.08 -14.21
CA MET A 6 12.43 -9.93 -15.28
C MET A 6 13.02 -9.08 -16.42
N PRO A 7 13.19 -9.63 -17.63
CA PRO A 7 13.56 -8.83 -18.78
C PRO A 7 12.39 -7.88 -19.14
N LEU A 8 12.72 -6.66 -19.56
CA LEU A 8 11.76 -5.66 -20.04
C LEU A 8 11.91 -5.49 -21.55
N ASP A 9 10.83 -5.06 -22.21
CA ASP A 9 10.80 -4.79 -23.66
C ASP A 9 11.81 -3.71 -24.10
N THR A 10 12.32 -2.93 -23.14
CA THR A 10 13.35 -1.91 -23.35
C THR A 10 14.78 -2.47 -23.42
N GLY A 11 14.97 -3.78 -23.26
CA GLY A 11 16.29 -4.41 -23.14
C GLY A 11 16.90 -4.33 -21.74
N ASN A 12 16.22 -3.66 -20.80
CA ASN A 12 16.64 -3.58 -19.40
C ASN A 12 16.16 -4.79 -18.59
N ILE A 13 16.77 -5.00 -17.43
CA ILE A 13 16.39 -6.05 -16.48
C ILE A 13 15.81 -5.40 -15.22
N LYS A 14 14.62 -5.86 -14.81
CA LYS A 14 14.03 -5.52 -13.52
C LYS A 14 14.34 -6.62 -12.51
N VAL A 15 14.92 -6.21 -11.39
CA VAL A 15 15.17 -7.08 -10.24
C VAL A 15 14.11 -6.75 -9.18
N ALA A 16 13.36 -7.75 -8.73
CA ALA A 16 12.31 -7.58 -7.74
C ALA A 16 12.48 -8.59 -6.59
N SER A 17 12.88 -8.08 -5.43
CA SER A 17 12.66 -8.74 -4.14
C SER A 17 11.21 -8.45 -3.73
N ALA A 18 10.36 -9.47 -3.62
CA ALA A 18 9.02 -9.27 -3.06
C ALA A 18 9.11 -9.01 -1.54
N GLY A 19 8.02 -9.17 -0.80
CA GLY A 19 7.91 -8.85 0.62
C GLY A 19 7.35 -7.45 0.84
N LEU A 20 7.83 -6.76 1.88
CA LEU A 20 7.34 -5.44 2.25
C LEU A 20 7.91 -4.37 1.31
N PHE A 21 7.02 -3.65 0.64
CA PHE A 21 7.37 -2.44 -0.13
C PHE A 21 7.39 -1.22 0.80
N ALA A 22 7.47 -0.01 0.25
CA ALA A 22 7.63 1.20 1.04
C ALA A 22 6.48 1.37 2.04
N PRO A 23 6.77 1.35 3.36
CA PRO A 23 5.77 1.66 4.37
C PRO A 23 5.66 3.18 4.55
N THR A 24 4.48 3.65 4.93
CA THR A 24 4.29 4.99 5.49
C THR A 24 3.96 4.88 6.98
N LEU A 25 4.65 5.66 7.82
CA LEU A 25 4.27 5.89 9.22
C LEU A 25 3.52 7.23 9.34
N ARG A 26 2.34 7.20 9.97
CA ARG A 26 1.56 8.39 10.34
C ARG A 26 1.30 8.39 11.84
N HIS A 27 1.10 9.57 12.41
CA HIS A 27 0.67 9.75 13.80
C HIS A 27 -0.49 10.75 13.82
N HIS A 28 -1.58 10.38 14.47
CA HIS A 28 -2.74 11.24 14.63
C HIS A 28 -3.44 10.96 15.97
N LYS A 29 -3.73 12.02 16.73
CA LYS A 29 -4.47 11.96 18.01
C LYS A 29 -3.96 10.88 18.99
N GLY A 30 -2.64 10.69 19.07
CA GLY A 30 -2.03 9.71 19.98
C GLY A 30 -1.96 8.28 19.43
N THR A 31 -2.39 8.05 18.18
CA THR A 31 -2.29 6.76 17.50
C THR A 31 -1.26 6.84 16.39
N PHE A 32 -0.30 5.92 16.42
CA PHE A 32 0.63 5.64 15.33
C PHE A 32 0.02 4.61 14.40
N CYS A 33 0.19 4.81 13.09
CA CYS A 33 -0.26 3.88 12.06
C CYS A 33 0.85 3.65 11.05
N ILE A 34 1.20 2.38 10.81
CA ILE A 34 2.07 1.96 9.72
C ILE A 34 1.18 1.33 8.66
N ILE A 35 1.24 1.85 7.44
CA ILE A 35 0.53 1.31 6.27
C ILE A 35 1.56 0.84 5.24
N CYS A 36 1.36 -0.33 4.64
CA CYS A 36 2.36 -0.96 3.79
C CYS A 36 1.74 -1.93 2.78
N THR A 37 2.47 -2.21 1.69
CA THR A 37 2.15 -3.27 0.74
C THR A 37 3.03 -4.49 0.99
N ASN A 38 2.43 -5.66 1.14
CA ASN A 38 3.12 -6.94 1.14
C ASN A 38 2.93 -7.64 -0.21
N THR A 39 4.01 -7.75 -0.98
CA THR A 39 4.03 -8.42 -2.28
C THR A 39 4.50 -9.86 -2.12
N ARG A 40 3.87 -10.83 -2.80
CA ARG A 40 4.30 -12.24 -2.78
C ARG A 40 4.91 -12.65 -4.12
N HIS A 41 5.81 -13.63 -4.10
CA HIS A 41 6.31 -14.26 -5.34
C HIS A 41 5.28 -15.22 -5.91
N GLY A 42 4.99 -15.10 -7.21
CA GLY A 42 4.13 -15.99 -7.97
C GLY A 42 4.26 -15.71 -9.47
N ARG A 43 3.62 -16.52 -10.34
CA ARG A 43 3.55 -16.22 -11.79
C ARG A 43 2.84 -14.89 -12.06
N ASP A 44 2.01 -14.47 -11.12
CA ASP A 44 1.27 -13.22 -11.19
C ASP A 44 1.85 -12.23 -10.17
N ILE A 45 2.46 -11.15 -10.66
CA ILE A 45 2.99 -10.05 -9.83
C ILE A 45 1.87 -9.16 -9.24
N ARG A 46 0.60 -9.54 -9.49
CA ARG A 46 -0.61 -8.93 -8.93
C ARG A 46 -0.95 -9.38 -7.50
N ALA A 47 -0.23 -10.36 -6.95
CA ALA A 47 -0.44 -10.81 -5.56
C ALA A 47 0.21 -9.85 -4.55
N SER A 48 -0.30 -8.62 -4.47
CA SER A 48 0.07 -7.62 -3.47
C SER A 48 -1.11 -7.34 -2.56
N ASP A 49 -0.91 -7.47 -1.26
CA ASP A 49 -1.90 -7.14 -0.24
C ASP A 49 -1.50 -5.83 0.43
N ASN A 50 -2.43 -4.88 0.56
CA ASN A 50 -2.20 -3.69 1.38
C ASN A 50 -2.80 -3.87 2.77
N PHE A 51 -2.06 -3.43 3.78
CA PHE A 51 -2.47 -3.55 5.17
C PHE A 51 -1.96 -2.37 5.99
N TYR A 52 -2.54 -2.17 7.16
CA TYR A 52 -2.00 -1.28 8.18
C TYR A 52 -2.06 -1.90 9.57
N ILE A 53 -1.19 -1.42 10.44
CA ILE A 53 -1.11 -1.74 11.86
C ILE A 53 -1.09 -0.46 12.66
N THR A 54 -1.70 -0.47 13.84
CA THR A 54 -1.79 0.71 14.70
C THR A 54 -1.27 0.43 16.10
N THR A 55 -0.83 1.47 16.79
CA THR A 55 -0.52 1.41 18.23
C THR A 55 -0.72 2.79 18.87
N THR A 56 -1.05 2.84 20.15
CA THR A 56 -0.99 4.06 20.97
C THR A 56 0.35 4.21 21.69
N ASP A 57 1.16 3.16 21.73
CA ASP A 57 2.53 3.18 22.28
C ASP A 57 3.55 2.71 21.22
N LYS A 58 4.54 3.56 20.93
CA LYS A 58 5.62 3.26 19.98
C LYS A 58 6.64 2.24 20.51
N TRP A 59 6.58 1.87 21.79
CA TRP A 59 7.43 0.85 22.39
C TRP A 59 6.86 -0.57 22.16
N PRO A 60 7.74 -1.58 22.07
CA PRO A 60 7.73 -2.58 20.99
C PRO A 60 6.65 -3.69 21.07
N VAL A 61 5.66 -3.61 21.96
CA VAL A 61 4.82 -4.77 22.31
C VAL A 61 3.33 -4.61 21.92
N GLU A 62 2.88 -3.43 21.48
CA GLU A 62 1.43 -3.15 21.35
C GLU A 62 0.93 -2.79 19.94
N TRP A 63 1.58 -3.30 18.88
CA TRP A 63 1.01 -3.17 17.54
C TRP A 63 -0.21 -4.08 17.36
N SER A 64 -1.26 -3.54 16.75
CA SER A 64 -2.46 -4.31 16.40
C SER A 64 -2.16 -5.44 15.42
N ASN A 65 -3.08 -6.39 15.32
CA ASN A 65 -3.13 -7.26 14.15
C ASN A 65 -3.28 -6.42 12.87
N PRO A 66 -2.71 -6.87 11.73
CA PRO A 66 -2.84 -6.17 10.47
C PRO A 66 -4.28 -6.15 9.99
N ILE A 67 -4.74 -4.98 9.55
CA ILE A 67 -6.03 -4.81 8.88
C ILE A 67 -5.76 -4.61 7.39
N SER A 68 -6.26 -5.53 6.58
CA SER A 68 -6.13 -5.48 5.12
C SER A 68 -7.23 -4.62 4.50
N PHE A 69 -6.94 -3.99 3.37
CA PHE A 69 -7.91 -3.18 2.63
C PHE A 69 -7.78 -3.38 1.10
N PRO A 70 -8.89 -3.25 0.35
CA PRO A 70 -8.95 -3.71 -1.05
C PRO A 70 -8.51 -2.63 -2.06
N LEU A 71 -7.36 -1.97 -1.84
CA LEU A 71 -6.78 -1.07 -2.84
C LEU A 71 -5.69 -1.77 -3.63
N ASN A 72 -5.76 -1.78 -4.95
CA ASN A 72 -4.73 -2.36 -5.79
C ASN A 72 -3.60 -1.35 -6.11
N VAL A 73 -2.93 -0.84 -5.09
CA VAL A 73 -1.81 0.13 -5.24
C VAL A 73 -0.55 -0.39 -4.56
N ILE A 74 0.58 0.24 -4.86
CA ILE A 74 1.79 0.17 -4.05
C ILE A 74 2.05 1.52 -3.38
N ASP A 75 2.96 1.51 -2.40
CA ASP A 75 3.40 2.69 -1.67
C ASP A 75 2.21 3.49 -1.06
N PRO A 76 1.32 2.81 -0.31
CA PRO A 76 0.14 3.43 0.26
C PRO A 76 0.52 4.45 1.35
N SER A 77 -0.36 5.43 1.54
CA SER A 77 -0.29 6.40 2.61
C SER A 77 -1.66 6.56 3.27
N LEU A 78 -1.70 7.30 4.38
CA LEU A 78 -2.94 7.78 4.97
C LEU A 78 -2.94 9.30 4.90
N TYR A 79 -4.01 9.86 4.34
CA TYR A 79 -4.33 11.27 4.34
C TYR A 79 -5.53 11.47 5.25
N LEU A 80 -5.35 12.28 6.28
CA LEU A 80 -6.41 12.65 7.21
C LEU A 80 -6.82 14.06 6.86
N ASP A 81 -8.08 14.21 6.46
CA ASP A 81 -8.65 15.49 6.05
C ASP A 81 -9.23 16.22 7.28
N ASP A 82 -9.44 17.53 7.13
CA ASP A 82 -9.88 18.40 8.23
C ASP A 82 -11.34 18.13 8.65
N ASP A 83 -12.14 17.52 7.77
CA ASP A 83 -13.51 17.09 8.05
C ASP A 83 -13.59 15.74 8.79
N GLY A 84 -12.43 15.15 9.12
CA GLY A 84 -12.32 13.87 9.81
C GLY A 84 -12.37 12.64 8.90
N ARG A 85 -12.49 12.81 7.59
CA ARG A 85 -12.39 11.71 6.63
C ARG A 85 -10.95 11.25 6.48
N ILE A 86 -10.80 9.98 6.15
CA ILE A 86 -9.49 9.36 5.94
C ILE A 86 -9.47 8.77 4.54
N TYR A 87 -8.44 9.14 3.77
CA TYR A 87 -8.22 8.66 2.42
C TYR A 87 -6.93 7.86 2.34
N VAL A 88 -6.94 6.82 1.52
CA VAL A 88 -5.74 6.01 1.23
C VAL A 88 -5.28 6.29 -0.19
N PRO A 89 -4.30 7.18 -0.41
CA PRO A 89 -3.71 7.32 -1.72
C PRO A 89 -2.54 6.34 -1.91
N GLY A 90 -2.35 5.86 -3.14
CA GLY A 90 -1.20 5.02 -3.50
C GLY A 90 -0.87 5.09 -4.99
N SER A 91 0.29 4.54 -5.35
CA SER A 91 0.69 4.44 -6.75
C SER A 91 0.02 3.25 -7.41
N TRP A 92 -0.76 3.51 -8.44
CA TRP A 92 -1.32 2.50 -9.32
C TRP A 92 -0.49 2.39 -10.58
N ARG A 93 -0.37 1.17 -11.12
CA ARG A 93 0.33 0.89 -12.38
C ARG A 93 -0.58 0.11 -13.29
N ILE A 94 -0.85 0.65 -14.48
CA ILE A 94 -1.65 -0.01 -15.53
C ILE A 94 -1.00 -1.32 -15.98
N ASP A 95 0.32 -1.27 -16.24
CA ASP A 95 1.12 -2.39 -16.73
C ASP A 95 2.55 -2.27 -16.18
N ARG A 96 3.10 -3.37 -15.63
CA ARG A 96 4.46 -3.41 -15.07
C ARG A 96 5.54 -3.72 -16.11
N LEU A 97 5.14 -4.18 -17.30
CA LEU A 97 6.01 -4.54 -18.42
C LEU A 97 6.09 -3.44 -19.49
N LYS A 98 5.10 -2.54 -19.54
CA LYS A 98 5.10 -1.34 -20.41
C LYS A 98 5.53 -0.08 -19.65
N GLN A 99 6.09 0.89 -20.37
CA GLN A 99 6.60 2.17 -19.83
C GLN A 99 5.55 2.89 -18.94
N PRO A 100 5.97 3.71 -17.94
CA PRO A 100 5.17 3.90 -16.74
C PRO A 100 4.06 4.95 -16.94
N SER A 101 2.82 4.49 -17.05
CA SER A 101 1.66 5.24 -16.58
C SER A 101 1.44 4.91 -15.10
N CYS A 102 2.33 5.43 -14.25
CA CYS A 102 2.06 5.46 -12.82
C CYS A 102 1.06 6.59 -12.56
N THR A 103 -0.17 6.25 -12.17
CA THR A 103 -1.15 7.24 -11.69
C THR A 103 -1.32 7.10 -10.19
N ARG A 104 -1.96 8.09 -9.58
CA ARG A 104 -2.29 8.05 -8.15
C ARG A 104 -3.76 7.68 -8.04
N GLN A 105 -4.04 6.66 -7.24
CA GLN A 105 -5.42 6.27 -6.93
C GLN A 105 -5.68 6.46 -5.45
N GLN A 106 -6.92 6.80 -5.11
CA GLN A 106 -7.38 6.88 -3.74
C GLN A 106 -8.83 6.42 -3.56
N PHE A 107 -9.16 6.05 -2.32
CA PHE A 107 -10.54 5.97 -1.84
C PHE A 107 -10.62 6.41 -0.36
N GLU A 108 -11.84 6.70 0.10
CA GLU A 108 -12.15 6.98 1.51
C GLU A 108 -12.27 5.68 2.31
N ILE A 109 -11.57 5.54 3.44
CA ILE A 109 -11.52 4.30 4.22
C ILE A 109 -12.12 4.49 5.62
N ASP A 110 -12.86 3.49 6.09
CA ASP A 110 -13.08 3.30 7.51
C ASP A 110 -11.84 2.65 8.13
N ILE A 111 -11.01 3.45 8.80
CA ILE A 111 -9.75 3.01 9.39
C ILE A 111 -9.92 1.99 10.53
N THR A 112 -11.13 1.81 11.07
CA THR A 112 -11.36 0.81 12.11
C THR A 112 -11.59 -0.58 11.52
N THR A 113 -12.15 -0.66 10.32
CA THR A 113 -12.53 -1.94 9.67
C THR A 113 -11.74 -2.25 8.41
N GLY A 114 -11.05 -1.27 7.83
CA GLY A 114 -10.36 -1.38 6.55
C GLY A 114 -11.30 -1.32 5.34
N LYS A 115 -12.60 -1.06 5.55
CA LYS A 115 -13.60 -1.07 4.48
C LYS A 115 -13.59 0.24 3.68
N PRO A 116 -13.71 0.17 2.34
CA PRO A 116 -13.90 1.36 1.54
C PRO A 116 -15.28 1.99 1.80
N LEU A 117 -15.29 3.30 1.96
CA LEU A 117 -16.47 4.17 2.09
C LEU A 117 -16.79 4.90 0.77
N SER A 118 -15.88 4.88 -0.20
CA SER A 118 -16.08 5.43 -1.53
C SER A 118 -15.55 4.49 -2.63
N ASP A 119 -15.97 4.75 -3.87
CA ASP A 119 -15.30 4.17 -5.03
C ASP A 119 -13.85 4.66 -5.14
N THR A 120 -13.02 3.87 -5.81
CA THR A 120 -11.64 4.26 -6.14
C THR A 120 -11.63 5.28 -7.26
N ARG A 121 -10.89 6.37 -7.09
CA ARG A 121 -10.70 7.42 -8.10
C ARG A 121 -9.22 7.68 -8.36
N GLU A 122 -8.93 8.12 -9.58
CA GLU A 122 -7.61 8.67 -9.94
C GLU A 122 -7.52 10.14 -9.50
N ILE A 123 -6.33 10.56 -9.06
CA ILE A 123 -6.00 11.92 -8.58
C ILE A 123 -4.68 12.43 -9.16
#